data_AF-A0A814Z9R4-F1
#
_entry.id   AF-A0A814Z9R4-F1
#
_cell.length_a   1.000
_cell.length_b   1.000
_cell.length_c   1.000
_cell.angle_alpha   90.00
_cell.angle_beta   90.00
_cell.angle_gamma   90.00
#
_symmetry.space_group_name_H-M   'P 1'
#
loop_
_entity.id
_entity.type
_entity.pdbx_description
1 polymer ?
#
loop_
_entity_poly.entity_id
_entity_poly.type
_entity_poly.pdbx_seq_one_letter_code
_entity_poly.pdbx_strand_id
1 'polypeptide(L)'
;MEQTKRSWNNTIDNYDDNKRKKINITTVETDYSTKEYFTTNEDLSNELIYEIFEFLDDHHVFQTSFIIISIDNIKNQNDIYYKIFRLPTLKYCQLLIETLRYLRPLSIAKNEFSFIEHLVINNKISINQLNSLLSFVPQLRRLSIGYLDGYRYNRTHKNYLNADQWERLISTYMPNMRTFVFKHKFRSYYQNIDRTAYKTQIIFNTNNVKNITISKELTLDIIQLFTILFSRIQYLTINLYEEALEPIARFLLSKPNDNTRHLALLCISK
;
A
#
# COMPACT_ATOMS: atom_id res chain seq x y z
N MET A 1 4.53 36.13 -36.10
CA MET A 1 4.05 35.80 -34.74
C MET A 1 2.64 35.25 -34.89
N GLU A 2 2.50 33.95 -35.09
CA GLU A 2 1.22 33.24 -35.15
C GLU A 2 1.50 31.77 -34.82
N GLN A 3 1.09 31.33 -33.63
CA GLN A 3 1.20 29.95 -33.17
C GLN A 3 -0.10 29.23 -33.47
N THR A 4 -0.09 28.33 -34.45
CA THR A 4 -1.22 27.45 -34.74
C THR A 4 -1.19 26.26 -33.79
N LYS A 5 -2.00 26.31 -32.73
CA LYS A 5 -2.34 25.15 -31.88
C LYS A 5 -3.15 24.15 -32.69
N ARG A 6 -2.60 22.96 -32.94
CA ARG A 6 -3.39 21.78 -33.38
C ARG A 6 -3.86 21.02 -32.16
N SER A 7 -5.16 20.99 -31.92
CA SER A 7 -5.82 20.10 -30.96
C SER A 7 -5.94 18.70 -31.55
N TRP A 8 -5.57 17.69 -30.78
CA TRP A 8 -5.91 16.30 -31.10
C TRP A 8 -7.19 15.93 -30.34
N ASN A 9 -8.29 15.84 -31.08
CA ASN A 9 -9.48 15.09 -30.69
C ASN A 9 -9.31 13.67 -31.25
N ASN A 10 -9.26 12.66 -30.39
CA ASN A 10 -9.43 11.27 -30.83
C ASN A 10 -10.67 10.67 -30.18
N THR A 11 -11.62 10.42 -31.07
CA THR A 11 -12.79 9.55 -30.97
C THR A 11 -12.35 8.16 -30.49
N ILE A 12 -13.08 7.61 -29.52
CA ILE A 12 -12.98 6.22 -29.09
C ILE A 12 -13.81 5.40 -30.07
N ASP A 13 -13.16 4.56 -30.87
CA ASP A 13 -13.81 3.42 -31.52
C ASP A 13 -12.87 2.20 -31.54
N ASN A 14 -13.50 1.08 -31.18
CA ASN A 14 -13.13 -0.32 -31.35
C ASN A 14 -12.03 -0.98 -30.49
N TYR A 15 -12.53 -1.99 -29.78
CA TYR A 15 -11.86 -3.07 -29.05
C TYR A 15 -10.91 -3.84 -29.98
N ASP A 16 -9.60 -3.74 -29.73
CA ASP A 16 -8.59 -4.67 -30.24
C ASP A 16 -7.90 -5.29 -29.02
N ASP A 17 -8.09 -6.61 -28.84
CA ASP A 17 -7.66 -7.39 -27.66
C ASP A 17 -6.16 -7.75 -27.71
N ASN A 18 -5.39 -7.20 -28.65
CA ASN A 18 -3.93 -7.33 -28.69
C ASN A 18 -3.23 -6.24 -27.88
N LYS A 19 -3.51 -6.16 -26.56
CA LYS A 19 -2.70 -5.34 -25.66
C LYS A 19 -1.33 -5.99 -25.47
N ARG A 20 -0.32 -5.40 -26.12
CA ARG A 20 1.09 -5.69 -25.88
C ARG A 20 1.42 -5.53 -24.39
N LYS A 21 2.04 -6.57 -23.85
CA LYS A 21 2.47 -6.75 -22.46
C LYS A 21 3.72 -5.92 -22.18
N LYS A 22 3.80 -5.30 -20.99
CA LYS A 22 4.88 -4.36 -20.62
C LYS A 22 5.17 -4.45 -19.13
N ILE A 23 6.42 -4.44 -18.71
CA ILE A 23 6.79 -4.22 -17.30
C ILE A 23 7.86 -3.14 -17.30
N ASN A 24 7.71 -2.17 -16.41
CA ASN A 24 8.72 -1.14 -16.19
C ASN A 24 9.43 -1.45 -14.88
N ILE A 25 10.71 -1.81 -14.96
CA ILE A 25 11.57 -1.99 -13.80
C ILE A 25 12.46 -0.75 -13.71
N THR A 26 12.47 -0.11 -12.56
CA THR A 26 13.29 1.07 -12.32
C THR A 26 14.15 0.80 -11.10
N THR A 27 15.45 0.79 -11.32
CA THR A 27 16.47 0.72 -10.28
C THR A 27 17.07 2.12 -10.14
N VAL A 28 17.22 2.59 -8.90
CA VAL A 28 17.88 3.87 -8.64
C VAL A 28 19.00 3.62 -7.64
N GLU A 29 20.23 3.75 -8.11
CA GLU A 29 21.42 3.78 -7.28
C GLU A 29 21.56 5.16 -6.62
N THR A 30 22.00 5.17 -5.37
CA THR A 30 22.10 6.40 -4.56
C THR A 30 23.42 7.14 -4.69
N ASP A 31 24.35 6.66 -5.52
CA ASP A 31 25.52 7.43 -5.90
C ASP A 31 25.23 8.21 -7.18
N TYR A 32 25.48 9.52 -7.14
CA TYR A 32 25.14 10.47 -8.18
C TYR A 32 25.80 10.11 -9.53
N SER A 33 25.17 9.28 -10.37
CA SER A 33 25.08 9.50 -11.83
C SER A 33 24.45 8.37 -12.67
N THR A 34 23.50 7.54 -12.23
CA THR A 34 22.77 6.71 -13.23
C THR A 34 21.41 6.24 -12.71
N LYS A 35 20.33 6.66 -13.38
CA LYS A 35 19.03 5.99 -13.28
C LYS A 35 18.99 4.98 -14.41
N GLU A 36 19.13 3.70 -14.09
CA GLU A 36 18.93 2.65 -15.07
C GLU A 36 17.44 2.30 -15.14
N TYR A 37 16.88 2.50 -16.32
CA TYR A 37 15.51 2.14 -16.64
C TYR A 37 15.55 0.85 -17.45
N PHE A 38 15.17 -0.26 -16.83
CA PHE A 38 14.96 -1.51 -17.56
C PHE A 38 13.49 -1.54 -18.01
N THR A 39 13.26 -1.11 -19.25
CA THR A 39 11.96 -1.27 -19.91
C THR A 39 12.07 -2.33 -20.99
N THR A 40 11.51 -3.52 -20.77
CA THR A 40 11.39 -4.54 -21.82
C THR A 40 9.93 -4.60 -22.29
N ASN A 41 9.74 -4.64 -23.60
CA ASN A 41 8.42 -4.66 -24.26
C ASN A 41 7.98 -6.08 -24.63
N GLU A 42 8.60 -7.09 -24.01
CA GLU A 42 8.29 -8.49 -24.28
C GLU A 42 7.38 -9.04 -23.20
N ASP A 43 6.65 -10.08 -23.61
CA ASP A 43 5.80 -10.89 -22.78
C ASP A 43 6.69 -11.56 -21.72
N LEU A 44 6.89 -10.85 -20.61
CA LEU A 44 7.87 -11.16 -19.60
C LEU A 44 7.52 -12.52 -18.97
N SER A 45 8.16 -13.57 -19.47
CA SER A 45 8.20 -14.84 -18.78
C SER A 45 8.85 -14.59 -17.41
N ASN A 46 8.48 -15.39 -16.43
CA ASN A 46 9.12 -15.34 -15.11
C ASN A 46 10.66 -15.41 -15.20
N GLU A 47 11.20 -15.96 -16.29
CA GLU A 47 12.64 -16.15 -16.53
C GLU A 47 13.39 -14.83 -16.52
N LEU A 48 12.94 -13.81 -17.25
CA LEU A 48 13.65 -12.52 -17.27
C LEU A 48 13.59 -11.81 -15.91
N ILE A 49 12.55 -12.02 -15.09
CA ILE A 49 12.55 -11.53 -13.71
C ILE A 49 13.65 -12.25 -12.90
N TYR A 50 13.82 -13.55 -13.11
CA TYR A 50 14.89 -14.31 -12.45
C TYR A 50 16.27 -13.89 -12.95
N GLU A 51 16.46 -13.65 -14.25
CA GLU A 51 17.70 -13.13 -14.84
C GLU A 51 18.07 -11.76 -14.25
N ILE A 52 17.09 -10.87 -14.06
CA ILE A 52 17.33 -9.60 -13.38
C ILE A 52 17.85 -9.82 -11.97
N PHE A 53 17.25 -10.74 -11.19
CA PHE A 53 17.76 -11.02 -9.86
C PHE A 53 19.14 -11.68 -9.86
N GLU A 54 19.42 -12.58 -10.80
CA GLU A 54 20.75 -13.17 -10.97
C GLU A 54 21.79 -12.10 -11.30
N PHE A 55 21.46 -11.18 -12.22
CA PHE A 55 22.30 -10.03 -12.54
C PHE A 55 22.58 -9.16 -11.30
N LEU A 56 21.54 -8.85 -10.51
CA LEU A 56 21.68 -8.04 -9.29
C LEU A 56 22.54 -8.72 -8.23
N ASP A 57 22.39 -10.04 -8.08
CA ASP A 57 23.18 -10.84 -7.14
C ASP A 57 24.65 -10.92 -7.56
N ASP A 58 24.93 -11.17 -8.85
CA ASP A 58 26.27 -11.34 -9.41
C ASP A 58 27.11 -10.05 -9.40
N HIS A 59 26.46 -8.89 -9.59
CA HIS A 59 27.17 -7.61 -9.71
C HIS A 59 27.26 -6.86 -8.38
N HIS A 60 26.85 -7.47 -7.26
CA HIS A 60 26.84 -6.86 -5.92
C HIS A 60 26.25 -5.45 -5.91
N VAL A 61 25.22 -5.24 -6.73
CA VAL A 61 24.69 -3.91 -6.96
C VAL A 61 24.03 -3.41 -5.67
N PHE A 62 24.57 -2.34 -5.11
CA PHE A 62 24.09 -1.73 -3.86
C PHE A 62 22.81 -0.93 -4.11
N GLN A 63 21.74 -1.62 -4.48
CA GLN A 63 20.44 -1.01 -4.71
C GLN A 63 19.73 -0.74 -3.40
N THR A 64 19.71 0.53 -3.03
CA THR A 64 18.90 1.00 -1.90
C THR A 64 17.43 1.17 -2.26
N SER A 65 17.09 1.18 -3.55
CA SER A 65 15.72 1.32 -4.02
C SER A 65 15.39 0.42 -5.21
N PHE A 66 14.18 -0.13 -5.19
CA PHE A 66 13.71 -1.06 -6.21
C PHE A 66 12.21 -0.86 -6.47
N ILE A 67 11.86 -0.73 -7.74
CA ILE A 67 10.48 -0.52 -8.18
C ILE A 67 10.14 -1.57 -9.24
N ILE A 68 9.16 -2.43 -8.93
CA ILE A 68 8.55 -3.32 -9.92
C ILE A 68 7.16 -2.82 -10.26
N ILE A 69 6.94 -2.57 -11.54
CA ILE A 69 5.62 -2.32 -12.12
C ILE A 69 5.35 -3.40 -13.16
N SER A 70 4.57 -4.41 -12.76
CA SER A 70 4.05 -5.41 -13.66
C SER A 70 2.67 -5.03 -14.15
N ILE A 71 2.51 -4.96 -15.47
CA ILE A 71 1.22 -4.72 -16.12
C ILE A 71 0.47 -6.06 -16.31
N ASP A 72 1.18 -7.18 -16.16
CA ASP A 72 0.66 -8.51 -16.41
C ASP A 72 0.64 -9.36 -15.15
N ASN A 73 -0.07 -10.47 -15.24
CA ASN A 73 -0.15 -11.41 -14.15
C ASN A 73 1.14 -12.23 -14.04
N ILE A 74 1.86 -12.05 -12.93
CA ILE A 74 3.07 -12.84 -12.68
C ILE A 74 2.71 -14.18 -12.03
N LYS A 75 3.20 -15.28 -12.62
CA LYS A 75 3.16 -16.61 -11.99
C LYS A 75 4.17 -16.65 -10.84
N ASN A 76 3.90 -17.41 -9.78
CA ASN A 76 4.84 -17.59 -8.65
C ASN A 76 5.31 -16.30 -7.98
N GLN A 77 4.40 -15.34 -7.77
CA GLN A 77 4.73 -14.06 -7.12
C GLN A 77 5.46 -14.19 -5.78
N ASN A 78 5.21 -15.27 -5.03
CA ASN A 78 5.89 -15.53 -3.77
C ASN A 78 7.41 -15.64 -3.95
N ASP A 79 7.88 -16.29 -5.01
CA ASP A 79 9.32 -16.45 -5.29
C ASP A 79 9.97 -15.10 -5.58
N ILE A 80 9.25 -14.23 -6.28
CA ILE A 80 9.68 -12.86 -6.55
C ILE A 80 9.78 -12.08 -5.25
N TYR A 81 8.77 -12.16 -4.37
CA TYR A 81 8.83 -11.51 -3.08
C TYR A 81 10.01 -11.99 -2.23
N TYR A 82 10.28 -13.30 -2.22
CA TYR A 82 11.45 -13.84 -1.51
C TYR A 82 12.77 -13.27 -2.07
N LYS A 83 12.92 -13.25 -3.39
CA LYS A 83 14.13 -12.68 -4.02
C LYS A 83 14.30 -11.20 -3.67
N ILE A 84 13.24 -10.39 -3.78
CA ILE A 84 13.28 -8.97 -3.41
C ILE A 84 13.69 -8.76 -1.96
N PHE A 85 13.08 -9.52 -1.04
CA PHE A 85 13.33 -9.34 0.39
C PHE A 85 14.70 -9.83 0.85
N ARG A 86 15.37 -10.67 0.05
CA ARG A 86 16.76 -11.09 0.29
C ARG A 86 17.80 -10.08 -0.21
N LEU A 87 17.40 -9.05 -0.96
CA LEU A 87 18.33 -8.03 -1.43
C LEU A 87 18.95 -7.27 -0.23
N PRO A 88 20.28 -7.37 -0.01
CA PRO A 88 20.91 -7.04 1.26
C PRO A 88 20.95 -5.54 1.57
N THR A 89 20.82 -4.67 0.56
CA THR A 89 20.89 -3.21 0.75
C THR A 89 19.59 -2.49 0.45
N LEU A 90 18.53 -3.23 0.12
CA LEU A 90 17.27 -2.66 -0.29
C LEU A 90 16.55 -1.98 0.89
N LYS A 91 16.43 -0.66 0.83
CA LYS A 91 15.74 0.16 1.85
C LYS A 91 14.36 0.64 1.39
N TYR A 92 14.17 0.88 0.11
CA TYR A 92 12.91 1.32 -0.49
C TYR A 92 12.42 0.30 -1.52
N CYS A 93 11.22 -0.23 -1.32
CA CYS A 93 10.61 -1.17 -2.24
C CYS A 93 9.20 -0.71 -2.63
N GLN A 94 8.95 -0.63 -3.93
CA GLN A 94 7.61 -0.36 -4.47
C GLN A 94 7.17 -1.49 -5.40
N LEU A 95 6.01 -2.05 -5.09
CA LEU A 95 5.42 -3.20 -5.72
C LEU A 95 4.08 -2.79 -6.34
N LEU A 96 4.00 -2.87 -7.67
CA LEU A 96 2.75 -2.81 -8.41
C LEU A 96 2.71 -4.06 -9.29
N ILE A 97 2.38 -5.20 -8.67
CA ILE A 97 2.29 -6.48 -9.36
C ILE A 97 0.83 -6.91 -9.42
N GLU A 98 0.27 -7.02 -10.62
CA GLU A 98 -1.08 -7.58 -10.78
C GLU A 98 -1.07 -9.09 -10.47
N THR A 99 -2.09 -9.53 -9.74
CA THR A 99 -2.15 -10.89 -9.21
C THR A 99 -3.41 -11.59 -9.66
N LEU A 100 -3.25 -12.80 -10.18
CA LEU A 100 -4.36 -13.71 -10.38
C LEU A 100 -4.97 -14.11 -9.04
N ARG A 101 -6.24 -14.51 -9.11
CA ARG A 101 -7.05 -14.85 -7.94
C ARG A 101 -6.37 -15.98 -7.14
N TYR A 102 -6.29 -15.80 -5.82
CA TYR A 102 -5.85 -16.78 -4.81
C TYR A 102 -4.34 -17.05 -4.71
N LEU A 103 -3.53 -16.05 -4.37
CA LEU A 103 -2.15 -16.34 -3.96
C LEU A 103 -2.18 -17.07 -2.61
N ARG A 104 -1.42 -18.16 -2.55
CA ARG A 104 -1.05 -18.76 -1.27
C ARG A 104 -0.25 -17.73 -0.47
N PRO A 105 -0.55 -17.50 0.82
CA PRO A 105 0.28 -16.66 1.66
C PRO A 105 1.74 -17.14 1.62
N LEU A 106 2.68 -16.20 1.67
CA LEU A 106 4.09 -16.53 1.95
C LEU A 106 4.17 -17.25 3.29
N SER A 107 5.18 -18.11 3.44
CA SER A 107 5.49 -18.63 4.78
C SER A 107 5.96 -17.46 5.65
N ILE A 108 5.70 -17.56 6.96
CA ILE A 108 6.16 -16.54 7.90
C ILE A 108 7.69 -16.62 7.96
N ALA A 109 8.35 -15.47 7.86
CA ALA A 109 9.80 -15.37 7.96
C ALA A 109 10.27 -15.91 9.32
N LYS A 110 11.26 -16.82 9.30
CA LYS A 110 11.85 -17.35 10.53
C LYS A 110 13.09 -16.59 10.93
N ASN A 111 14.04 -16.43 10.01
CA ASN A 111 15.34 -15.79 10.27
C ASN A 111 15.87 -14.95 9.10
N GLU A 112 15.08 -14.80 8.03
CA GLU A 112 15.48 -14.08 6.83
C GLU A 112 14.74 -12.75 6.78
N PHE A 113 15.37 -11.73 7.35
CA PHE A 113 14.78 -10.39 7.42
C PHE A 113 15.45 -9.48 6.40
N SER A 114 14.61 -8.68 5.74
CA SER A 114 14.98 -7.65 4.81
C SER A 114 15.27 -6.33 5.54
N PHE A 115 16.14 -5.51 4.94
CA PHE A 115 16.49 -4.18 5.42
C PHE A 115 15.54 -3.08 4.92
N ILE A 116 14.43 -3.45 4.29
CA ILE A 116 13.44 -2.50 3.77
C ILE A 116 12.86 -1.67 4.91
N GLU A 117 13.06 -0.36 4.82
CA GLU A 117 12.48 0.64 5.72
C GLU A 117 11.20 1.28 5.14
N HIS A 118 11.05 1.24 3.82
CA HIS A 118 9.96 1.87 3.08
C HIS A 118 9.33 0.88 2.09
N LEU A 119 8.10 0.46 2.35
CA LEU A 119 7.39 -0.50 1.51
C LEU A 119 6.10 0.12 0.96
N VAL A 120 5.95 0.08 -0.37
CA VAL A 120 4.77 0.56 -1.09
C VAL A 120 4.15 -0.60 -1.86
N ILE A 121 2.98 -1.07 -1.45
CA ILE A 121 2.22 -2.15 -2.08
C ILE A 121 1.02 -1.52 -2.77
N ASN A 122 1.12 -1.28 -4.08
CA ASN A 122 0.03 -0.69 -4.86
C ASN A 122 -0.89 -1.73 -5.52
N ASN A 123 -0.58 -3.02 -5.37
CA ASN A 123 -1.44 -4.10 -5.82
C ASN A 123 -2.53 -4.45 -4.80
N LYS A 124 -3.46 -5.28 -5.27
CA LYS A 124 -4.45 -5.95 -4.43
C LYS A 124 -3.73 -6.98 -3.55
N ILE A 125 -3.94 -6.89 -2.23
CA ILE A 125 -3.35 -7.81 -1.26
C ILE A 125 -4.37 -8.22 -0.20
N SER A 126 -4.39 -9.47 0.24
CA SER A 126 -5.21 -9.89 1.39
C SER A 126 -4.50 -9.61 2.72
N ILE A 127 -5.24 -9.54 3.82
CA ILE A 127 -4.63 -9.33 5.15
C ILE A 127 -3.64 -10.44 5.53
N ASN A 128 -3.90 -11.69 5.13
CA ASN A 128 -3.01 -12.82 5.41
C ASN A 128 -1.70 -12.70 4.60
N GLN A 129 -1.78 -12.29 3.34
CA GLN A 129 -0.58 -12.04 2.53
C GLN A 129 0.21 -10.85 3.07
N LEU A 130 -0.47 -9.77 3.47
CA LEU A 130 0.18 -8.61 4.09
C LEU A 130 0.91 -9.04 5.36
N ASN A 131 0.26 -9.85 6.21
CA ASN A 131 0.86 -10.39 7.43
C ASN A 131 2.16 -11.16 7.13
N SER A 132 2.13 -12.05 6.14
CA SER A 132 3.33 -12.77 5.73
C SER A 132 4.41 -11.86 5.17
N LEU A 133 4.07 -10.88 4.31
CA LEU A 133 5.06 -9.92 3.79
C LEU A 133 5.72 -9.12 4.90
N LEU A 134 4.94 -8.62 5.85
CA LEU A 134 5.44 -7.80 6.96
C LEU A 134 6.37 -8.58 7.89
N SER A 135 6.24 -9.91 7.96
CA SER A 135 7.17 -10.75 8.72
C SER A 135 8.61 -10.68 8.20
N PHE A 136 8.81 -10.34 6.92
CA PHE A 136 10.16 -10.17 6.35
C PHE A 136 10.75 -8.78 6.60
N VAL A 137 9.97 -7.78 7.02
CA VAL A 137 10.43 -6.38 7.11
C VAL A 137 10.27 -5.81 8.52
N PRO A 138 10.91 -6.38 9.56
CA PRO A 138 10.74 -5.93 10.94
C PRO A 138 11.25 -4.49 11.20
N GLN A 139 12.08 -3.95 10.31
CA GLN A 139 12.62 -2.59 10.40
C GLN A 139 11.73 -1.55 9.71
N LEU A 140 10.54 -1.94 9.25
CA LEU A 140 9.67 -1.08 8.46
C LEU A 140 9.28 0.19 9.21
N ARG A 141 9.58 1.34 8.59
CA ARG A 141 9.26 2.68 9.11
C ARG A 141 8.11 3.32 8.34
N ARG A 142 7.96 3.00 7.06
CA ARG A 142 6.86 3.49 6.23
C ARG A 142 6.21 2.37 5.45
N LEU A 143 4.89 2.28 5.55
CA LEU A 143 4.07 1.35 4.79
C LEU A 143 3.00 2.12 4.02
N SER A 144 2.91 1.89 2.71
CA SER A 144 1.82 2.37 1.87
C SER A 144 1.10 1.21 1.23
N ILE A 145 -0.22 1.10 1.42
CA ILE A 145 -1.05 0.04 0.83
C ILE A 145 -2.08 0.68 -0.10
N GLY A 146 -2.19 0.15 -1.31
CA GLY A 146 -3.05 0.65 -2.38
C GLY A 146 -4.42 0.00 -2.45
N TYR A 147 -4.53 -1.28 -2.10
CA TYR A 147 -5.80 -2.00 -2.08
C TYR A 147 -5.73 -3.25 -1.19
N LEU A 148 -6.46 -3.25 -0.07
CA LEU A 148 -6.61 -4.42 0.78
C LEU A 148 -7.89 -5.18 0.40
N ASP A 149 -7.77 -6.45 0.05
CA ASP A 149 -8.89 -7.32 -0.29
C ASP A 149 -9.57 -7.84 0.98
N GLY A 150 -10.76 -7.31 1.26
CA GLY A 150 -11.72 -7.97 2.16
C GLY A 150 -12.39 -9.10 1.39
N TYR A 151 -12.08 -10.36 1.74
CA TYR A 151 -12.64 -11.56 1.13
C TYR A 151 -14.13 -11.44 0.83
N ARG A 152 -14.54 -11.45 -0.45
CA ARG A 152 -15.91 -11.16 -0.96
C ARG A 152 -17.02 -12.18 -0.63
N TYR A 153 -16.74 -13.24 0.13
CA TYR A 153 -17.69 -14.35 0.23
C TYR A 153 -18.79 -14.28 1.30
N ASN A 154 -18.74 -13.37 2.30
CA ASN A 154 -19.85 -13.18 3.23
C ASN A 154 -20.24 -11.70 3.37
N ARG A 155 -21.52 -11.37 3.09
CA ARG A 155 -22.09 -9.99 3.10
C ARG A 155 -21.84 -9.18 4.38
N THR A 156 -21.26 -9.76 5.43
CA THR A 156 -20.78 -9.09 6.65
C THR A 156 -19.37 -8.48 6.51
N HIS A 157 -18.94 -8.15 5.29
CA HIS A 157 -17.61 -7.68 4.86
C HIS A 157 -16.98 -6.53 5.65
N LYS A 158 -16.45 -6.83 6.84
CA LYS A 158 -15.62 -5.90 7.62
C LYS A 158 -14.45 -6.59 8.32
N ASN A 159 -14.04 -7.78 7.89
CA ASN A 159 -12.88 -8.48 8.49
C ASN A 159 -11.58 -7.65 8.37
N TYR A 160 -11.43 -6.84 7.30
CA TYR A 160 -10.29 -5.92 7.19
C TYR A 160 -10.43 -4.67 8.08
N LEU A 161 -11.62 -4.42 8.65
CA LEU A 161 -11.85 -3.42 9.70
C LEU A 161 -11.75 -4.05 11.09
N ASN A 162 -11.27 -5.30 11.21
CA ASN A 162 -11.01 -5.92 12.48
C ASN A 162 -9.82 -5.21 13.14
N ALA A 163 -10.14 -4.38 14.13
CA ALA A 163 -9.16 -3.55 14.80
C ALA A 163 -8.15 -4.38 15.58
N ASP A 164 -8.58 -5.45 16.25
CA ASP A 164 -7.71 -6.39 16.98
C ASP A 164 -6.70 -7.09 16.05
N GLN A 165 -7.10 -7.36 14.80
CA GLN A 165 -6.20 -7.93 13.81
C GLN A 165 -5.12 -6.93 13.37
N TRP A 166 -5.49 -5.68 13.13
CA TRP A 166 -4.53 -4.62 12.82
C TRP A 166 -3.60 -4.31 14.00
N GLU A 167 -4.16 -4.25 15.20
CA GLU A 167 -3.44 -4.13 16.47
C GLU A 167 -2.32 -5.16 16.56
N ARG A 168 -2.67 -6.43 16.44
CA ARG A 168 -1.71 -7.53 16.46
C ARG A 168 -0.69 -7.42 15.34
N LEU A 169 -1.11 -7.10 14.13
CA LEU A 169 -0.20 -6.97 12.98
C LEU A 169 0.80 -5.81 13.16
N ILE A 170 0.35 -4.66 13.65
CA ILE A 170 1.20 -3.49 13.90
C ILE A 170 2.18 -3.76 15.04
N SER A 171 1.69 -4.29 16.16
CA SER A 171 2.52 -4.58 17.34
C SER A 171 3.54 -5.68 17.08
N THR A 172 3.20 -6.66 16.24
CA THR A 172 4.09 -7.80 15.96
C THR A 172 5.17 -7.46 14.94
N TYR A 173 4.82 -6.80 13.82
CA TYR A 173 5.73 -6.68 12.68
C TYR A 173 6.19 -5.26 12.39
N MET A 174 5.58 -4.25 13.01
CA MET A 174 5.82 -2.85 12.68
C MET A 174 6.06 -1.97 13.92
N PRO A 175 6.90 -2.38 14.88
CA PRO A 175 7.14 -1.61 16.11
C PRO A 175 7.80 -0.26 15.82
N ASN A 176 8.50 -0.14 14.70
CA ASN A 176 9.24 1.06 14.28
C ASN A 176 8.46 1.93 13.29
N MET A 177 7.20 1.62 13.01
CA MET A 177 6.42 2.34 12.00
C MET A 177 6.16 3.79 12.42
N ARG A 178 6.46 4.72 11.50
CA ARG A 178 6.31 6.17 11.68
C ARG A 178 5.25 6.76 10.75
N THR A 179 5.09 6.16 9.57
CA THR A 179 4.15 6.63 8.55
C THR A 179 3.36 5.46 8.00
N PHE A 180 2.05 5.58 8.04
CA PHE A 180 1.14 4.61 7.44
C PHE A 180 0.25 5.31 6.43
N VAL A 181 0.30 4.85 5.18
CA VAL A 181 -0.50 5.39 4.07
C VAL A 181 -1.45 4.31 3.61
N PHE A 182 -2.75 4.59 3.72
CA PHE A 182 -3.78 3.68 3.25
C PHE A 182 -4.54 4.35 2.12
N LYS A 183 -4.36 3.83 0.91
CA LYS A 183 -5.16 4.23 -0.26
C LYS A 183 -6.19 3.14 -0.42
N HIS A 184 -7.47 3.49 -0.39
CA HIS A 184 -8.53 2.55 -0.68
C HIS A 184 -9.28 3.03 -1.90
N LYS A 185 -9.36 2.21 -2.94
CA LYS A 185 -10.26 2.46 -4.07
C LYS A 185 -11.53 1.66 -3.81
N PHE A 186 -12.53 2.27 -3.17
CA PHE A 186 -13.87 1.70 -3.19
C PHE A 186 -14.37 1.73 -4.63
N ARG A 187 -14.78 0.59 -5.19
CA ARG A 187 -15.69 0.58 -6.35
C ARG A 187 -17.08 0.61 -5.74
N SER A 188 -17.64 1.79 -5.59
CA SER A 188 -18.97 2.02 -5.02
C SER A 188 -20.06 1.44 -5.94
N TYR A 189 -20.34 0.14 -5.80
CA TYR A 189 -21.52 -0.48 -6.40
C TYR A 189 -22.69 -0.60 -5.41
N TYR A 190 -22.48 -0.29 -4.12
CA TYR A 190 -23.50 -0.46 -3.08
C TYR A 190 -23.46 0.68 -2.07
N GLN A 191 -24.49 1.53 -2.06
CA GLN A 191 -24.65 2.67 -1.15
C GLN A 191 -25.43 2.37 0.14
N ASN A 192 -25.80 1.13 0.41
CA ASN A 192 -26.55 0.78 1.63
C ASN A 192 -25.65 0.04 2.63
N ILE A 193 -24.82 0.79 3.36
CA ILE A 193 -24.06 0.25 4.50
C ILE A 193 -24.79 0.64 5.79
N ASP A 194 -25.21 -0.39 6.52
CA ASP A 194 -25.84 -0.28 7.83
C ASP A 194 -24.84 0.29 8.86
N ARG A 195 -25.27 1.35 9.56
CA ARG A 195 -24.46 2.14 10.51
C ARG A 195 -24.38 1.42 11.86
N THR A 196 -23.74 0.25 11.88
CA THR A 196 -23.41 -0.41 13.15
C THR A 196 -22.20 0.29 13.78
N ALA A 197 -22.44 1.00 14.89
CA ALA A 197 -21.42 1.71 15.64
C ALA A 197 -20.41 0.72 16.22
N TYR A 198 -19.15 0.79 15.77
CA TYR A 198 -18.04 0.02 16.33
C TYR A 198 -17.65 0.61 17.68
N LYS A 199 -18.07 -0.04 18.76
CA LYS A 199 -17.53 0.23 20.09
C LYS A 199 -16.25 -0.59 20.26
N THR A 200 -15.16 -0.12 19.68
CA THR A 200 -13.82 -0.65 19.94
C THR A 200 -13.10 0.27 20.91
N GLN A 201 -12.76 -0.25 22.09
CA GLN A 201 -11.91 0.40 23.08
C GLN A 201 -10.51 -0.16 22.86
N ILE A 202 -9.66 0.57 22.14
CA ILE A 202 -8.27 0.14 21.90
C ILE A 202 -7.37 1.15 22.57
N ILE A 203 -6.54 0.64 23.47
CA ILE A 203 -5.63 1.42 24.30
C ILE A 203 -4.22 1.09 23.81
N PHE A 204 -3.82 1.69 22.69
CA PHE A 204 -2.40 1.71 22.35
C PHE A 204 -1.75 2.94 22.96
N ASN A 205 -0.69 2.72 23.75
CA ASN A 205 0.24 3.79 24.13
C ASN A 205 1.64 3.55 23.53
N THR A 206 1.86 2.51 22.73
CA THR A 206 3.21 2.12 22.27
C THR A 206 3.51 2.51 20.83
N ASN A 207 2.50 2.80 20.01
CA ASN A 207 2.72 3.09 18.60
C ASN A 207 3.27 4.52 18.39
N ASN A 208 4.33 4.64 17.59
CA ASN A 208 5.01 5.90 17.26
C ASN A 208 4.60 6.47 15.89
N VAL A 209 3.53 5.95 15.27
CA VAL A 209 2.97 6.54 14.06
C VAL A 209 2.45 7.95 14.34
N LYS A 210 3.14 8.91 13.77
CA LYS A 210 2.81 10.34 13.87
C LYS A 210 1.97 10.81 12.69
N ASN A 211 2.14 10.17 11.53
CA ASN A 211 1.56 10.62 10.27
C ASN A 211 0.70 9.52 9.66
N ILE A 212 -0.59 9.84 9.46
CA ILE A 212 -1.50 9.00 8.70
C ILE A 212 -2.04 9.82 7.54
N THR A 213 -1.84 9.27 6.35
CA THR A 213 -2.45 9.81 5.13
C THR A 213 -3.43 8.78 4.61
N ILE A 214 -4.69 9.17 4.54
CA ILE A 214 -5.76 8.37 3.98
C ILE A 214 -6.28 9.07 2.73
N SER A 215 -6.08 8.46 1.58
CA SER A 215 -6.44 9.07 0.29
C SER A 215 -7.58 8.29 -0.36
N LYS A 216 -8.52 9.04 -0.96
CA LYS A 216 -9.72 8.60 -1.72
C LYS A 216 -10.91 8.19 -0.85
N GLU A 217 -12.06 7.98 -1.50
CA GLU A 217 -13.40 7.76 -0.91
C GLU A 217 -13.38 6.92 0.37
N LEU A 218 -13.65 7.55 1.52
CA LEU A 218 -13.67 6.89 2.82
C LEU A 218 -15.03 6.95 3.47
N THR A 219 -15.36 5.87 4.16
CA THR A 219 -16.46 5.83 5.11
C THR A 219 -15.99 6.28 6.49
N LEU A 220 -16.92 6.79 7.30
CA LEU A 220 -16.68 7.16 8.69
C LEU A 220 -16.04 6.01 9.48
N ASP A 221 -16.48 4.77 9.25
CA ASP A 221 -15.98 3.57 9.92
C ASP A 221 -14.46 3.39 9.79
N ILE A 222 -13.89 3.68 8.62
CA ILE A 222 -12.44 3.54 8.37
C ILE A 222 -11.68 4.59 9.19
N ILE A 223 -12.19 5.81 9.27
CA ILE A 223 -11.56 6.89 10.04
C ILE A 223 -11.68 6.63 11.54
N GLN A 224 -12.83 6.10 11.99
CA GLN A 224 -13.01 5.65 13.36
C GLN A 224 -11.98 4.58 13.72
N LEU A 225 -11.82 3.56 12.87
CA LEU A 225 -10.81 2.53 13.04
C LEU A 225 -9.40 3.14 13.18
N PHE A 226 -9.00 4.01 12.25
CA PHE A 226 -7.64 4.58 12.27
C PHE A 226 -7.38 5.47 13.48
N THR A 227 -8.34 6.31 13.86
CA THR A 227 -8.19 7.16 15.06
C THR A 227 -8.19 6.36 16.37
N ILE A 228 -8.75 5.14 16.36
CA ILE A 228 -8.70 4.22 17.49
C ILE A 228 -7.35 3.47 17.52
N LEU A 229 -6.88 2.96 16.38
CA LEU A 229 -5.61 2.23 16.28
C LEU A 229 -4.39 3.10 16.58
N PHE A 230 -4.48 4.39 16.27
CA PHE A 230 -3.35 5.30 16.36
C PHE A 230 -3.72 6.48 17.27
N SER A 231 -3.77 6.22 18.57
CA SER A 231 -4.11 7.21 19.62
C SER A 231 -3.16 8.42 19.66
N ARG A 232 -1.93 8.29 19.13
CA ARG A 232 -0.87 9.30 19.13
C ARG A 232 -0.66 10.00 17.79
N ILE A 233 -1.62 9.92 16.85
CA ILE A 233 -1.51 10.61 15.55
C ILE A 233 -1.26 12.09 15.77
N GLN A 234 -0.23 12.61 15.11
CA GLN A 234 0.05 14.04 15.08
C GLN A 234 -0.51 14.72 13.83
N TYR A 235 -0.50 14.02 12.71
CA TYR A 235 -0.93 14.55 11.42
C TYR A 235 -1.87 13.54 10.77
N LEU A 236 -3.10 13.97 10.50
CA LEU A 236 -4.10 13.20 9.78
C LEU A 236 -4.46 13.97 8.50
N THR A 237 -4.09 13.40 7.37
CA THR A 237 -4.50 13.91 6.06
C THR A 237 -5.58 13.01 5.50
N ILE A 238 -6.74 13.57 5.22
CA ILE A 238 -7.90 12.85 4.69
C ILE A 238 -8.35 13.55 3.41
N ASN A 239 -8.51 12.78 2.33
CA ASN A 239 -9.21 13.27 1.15
C ASN A 239 -10.68 12.84 1.24
N LEU A 240 -11.61 13.80 1.24
CA LEU A 240 -13.03 13.58 1.53
C LEU A 240 -13.94 14.18 0.46
N TYR A 241 -15.05 13.49 0.22
CA TYR A 241 -16.21 14.12 -0.41
C TYR A 241 -16.90 15.07 0.56
N GLU A 242 -17.56 16.07 -0.01
CA GLU A 242 -18.28 17.12 0.71
C GLU A 242 -19.31 16.53 1.68
N GLU A 243 -20.04 15.49 1.26
CA GLU A 243 -21.07 14.80 2.07
C GLU A 243 -20.49 14.04 3.27
N ALA A 244 -19.24 13.58 3.19
CA ALA A 244 -18.58 12.85 4.27
C ALA A 244 -17.95 13.79 5.31
N LEU A 245 -17.74 15.06 4.97
CA LEU A 245 -17.05 16.03 5.81
C LEU A 245 -17.72 16.21 7.18
N GLU A 246 -19.03 16.45 7.19
CA GLU A 246 -19.77 16.72 8.42
C GLU A 246 -19.74 15.54 9.43
N PRO A 247 -20.10 14.30 9.06
CA PRO A 247 -20.07 13.19 10.01
C PRO A 247 -18.66 12.91 10.55
N ILE A 248 -17.62 13.09 9.71
CA ILE A 248 -16.23 12.90 10.12
C ILE A 248 -15.78 14.01 11.06
N ALA A 249 -16.07 15.27 10.73
CA ALA A 249 -15.74 16.41 11.57
C ALA A 249 -16.41 16.28 12.95
N ARG A 250 -17.71 15.93 13.00
CA ARG A 250 -18.42 15.69 14.26
C ARG A 250 -17.77 14.57 15.09
N PHE A 251 -17.35 13.49 14.46
CA PHE A 251 -16.65 12.40 15.15
C PHE A 251 -15.28 12.83 15.70
N LEU A 252 -14.48 13.55 14.91
CA LEU A 252 -13.17 14.02 15.33
C LEU A 252 -13.28 15.04 16.48
N LEU A 253 -14.29 15.90 16.45
CA LEU A 253 -14.55 16.93 17.48
C LEU A 253 -15.19 16.36 18.76
N SER A 254 -15.88 15.22 18.71
CA SER A 254 -16.55 14.63 19.88
C SER A 254 -15.63 13.79 20.78
N LYS A 255 -14.39 13.55 20.36
CA LYS A 255 -13.39 12.81 21.17
C LYS A 255 -12.97 13.68 22.38
N PRO A 256 -13.22 13.25 23.63
CA PRO A 256 -12.94 14.05 24.82
C PRO A 256 -11.46 14.40 24.95
N ASN A 257 -11.20 15.62 25.44
CA ASN A 257 -9.90 16.32 25.48
C ASN A 257 -8.81 15.66 26.33
N ASP A 258 -9.14 14.63 27.12
CA ASP A 258 -8.28 14.21 28.23
C ASP A 258 -7.04 13.42 27.82
N ASN A 259 -6.92 13.02 26.54
CA ASN A 259 -5.70 12.43 25.95
C ASN A 259 -5.51 12.74 24.44
N THR A 260 -6.29 13.68 23.88
CA THR A 260 -6.54 13.76 22.42
C THR A 260 -5.92 14.96 21.70
N ARG A 261 -5.15 15.81 22.39
CA ARG A 261 -4.36 16.88 21.74
C ARG A 261 -3.07 16.35 21.08
N HIS A 262 -3.11 15.17 20.48
CA HIS A 262 -2.02 14.73 19.61
C HIS A 262 -2.23 15.22 18.19
N LEU A 263 -3.47 15.34 17.70
CA LEU A 263 -3.72 15.77 16.33
C LEU A 263 -3.40 17.26 16.16
N ALA A 264 -2.18 17.55 15.74
CA ALA A 264 -1.66 18.87 15.48
C ALA A 264 -2.18 19.44 14.15
N LEU A 265 -2.45 18.58 13.17
CA LEU A 265 -2.91 19.01 11.86
C LEU A 265 -3.93 18.03 11.27
N LEU A 266 -5.10 18.56 10.92
CA LEU A 266 -6.08 17.91 10.05
C LEU A 266 -6.02 18.58 8.68
N CYS A 267 -5.56 17.86 7.67
CA CYS A 267 -5.57 18.34 6.30
C CYS A 267 -6.72 17.66 5.54
N ILE A 268 -7.68 18.47 5.09
CA ILE A 268 -8.79 18.02 4.25
C ILE A 268 -8.51 18.52 2.83
N SER A 269 -8.25 17.60 1.91
CA SER A 269 -8.07 17.92 0.50
C SER A 269 -9.31 17.48 -0.30
N LYS A 270 -9.81 18.36 -1.16
CA LYS A 270 -10.80 18.03 -2.19
C LYS A 270 -10.11 17.38 -3.40
#